data_AF-A0A9E4W911-F1
#
_entry.id   AF-A0A9E4W911-F1
#
_cell.length_a   1.000
_cell.length_b   1.000
_cell.length_c   1.000
_cell.angle_alpha   90.00
_cell.angle_beta   90.00
_cell.angle_gamma   90.00
#
_symmetry.space_group_name_H-M   'P 1'
#
loop_
_entity.id
_entity.type
_entity.pdbx_description
1 polymer ?
#
loop_
_entity_poly.entity_id
_entity_poly.type
_entity_poly.pdbx_seq_one_letter_code
_entity_poly.pdbx_strand_id
1 'polypeptide(L)' 'MSPKAAPVKKFAALLKALPAKPGVYIFKNANGRIIYVGKAALLRNRVRSYFGST' A
#
# COMPACT_ATOMS: atom_id res chain seq x y z
N MET A 1 6.40 15.25 19.08
CA MET A 1 7.09 14.36 18.11
C MET A 1 6.32 14.36 16.81
N SER A 2 6.65 15.28 15.91
CA SER A 2 5.98 15.42 14.62
C SER A 2 6.41 14.29 13.68
N PRO A 3 5.49 13.57 13.01
CA PRO A 3 5.88 12.64 11.98
C PRO A 3 6.52 13.45 10.85
N LYS A 4 7.80 13.20 10.60
CA LYS A 4 8.55 13.76 9.48
C LYS A 4 7.85 13.32 8.20
N ALA A 5 7.04 14.19 7.62
CA ALA A 5 6.33 13.95 6.38
C ALA A 5 7.35 13.72 5.25
N ALA A 6 7.65 12.44 4.98
CA ALA A 6 8.34 12.04 3.76
C ALA A 6 7.48 12.44 2.55
N PRO A 7 8.08 12.81 1.42
CA PRO A 7 7.41 13.59 0.39
C PRO A 7 6.28 12.77 -0.24
N VAL A 8 5.06 13.30 -0.14
CA VAL A 8 3.81 12.73 -0.68
C VAL A 8 3.87 12.53 -2.22
N LYS A 9 4.85 13.13 -2.90
CA LYS A 9 5.06 13.07 -4.36
C LYS A 9 5.39 11.67 -4.95
N LYS A 10 5.54 10.59 -4.15
CA LYS A 10 5.93 9.24 -4.66
C LYS A 10 4.90 8.12 -4.54
N PHE A 11 3.77 8.32 -3.85
CA PHE A 11 2.85 7.20 -3.54
C PHE A 11 2.12 6.64 -4.76
N ALA A 12 1.59 7.50 -5.63
CA ALA A 12 0.89 7.07 -6.84
C ALA A 12 1.80 6.28 -7.81
N ALA A 13 3.08 6.66 -7.90
CA ALA A 13 4.07 5.94 -8.71
C ALA A 13 4.37 4.55 -8.13
N LEU A 14 4.48 4.43 -6.80
CA LEU A 14 4.64 3.15 -6.12
C LEU A 14 3.44 2.22 -6.37
N LEU A 15 2.21 2.74 -6.29
CA LEU A 15 1.00 1.95 -6.61
C LEU A 15 0.99 1.44 -8.05
N LYS A 16 1.50 2.23 -9.01
CA LYS A 16 1.63 1.81 -10.42
C LYS A 16 2.70 0.74 -10.61
N ALA A 17 3.78 0.79 -9.82
CA ALA A 17 4.90 -0.16 -9.88
C ALA A 17 4.62 -1.51 -9.18
N LEU A 18 3.46 -1.67 -8.52
CA LEU A 18 3.11 -2.93 -7.86
C LEU A 18 3.04 -4.11 -8.86
N PRO A 19 3.51 -5.30 -8.46
CA PRO A 19 3.51 -6.46 -9.34
C PRO A 19 2.08 -6.97 -9.63
N ALA A 20 1.82 -7.31 -10.88
CA ALA A 20 0.63 -8.03 -11.31
C ALA A 20 0.83 -9.55 -11.13
N LYS A 21 1.12 -9.98 -9.89
CA LYS A 21 1.37 -11.38 -9.53
C LYS A 21 0.75 -11.71 -8.17
N PRO A 22 0.62 -13.01 -7.82
CA PRO A 22 0.17 -13.43 -6.51
C PRO A 22 1.14 -12.98 -5.40
N GLY A 23 0.61 -12.73 -4.21
CA GLY A 23 1.42 -12.45 -3.04
C GLY A 23 0.63 -11.95 -1.85
N VAL A 24 1.37 -11.47 -0.85
CA VAL A 24 0.86 -10.99 0.43
C VAL A 24 1.20 -9.51 0.59
N TYR A 25 0.30 -8.73 1.18
CA TYR A 25 0.51 -7.32 1.54
C TYR A 25 0.17 -7.06 3.00
N ILE A 26 0.81 -6.04 3.57
CA ILE A 26 0.71 -5.70 4.99
C ILE A 26 0.40 -4.20 5.08
N PHE A 27 -0.65 -3.85 5.82
CA PHE A 27 -0.85 -2.47 6.26
C PHE A 27 -0.35 -2.29 7.69
N LYS A 28 0.38 -1.19 7.89
CA LYS A 28 0.91 -0.76 9.18
C LYS A 28 0.30 0.58 9.54
N ASN A 29 0.04 0.80 10.82
CA ASN A 29 -0.37 2.12 11.30
C ASN A 29 0.83 3.09 11.34
N ALA A 30 0.58 4.34 11.74
CA ALA A 30 1.61 5.38 11.84
C ALA A 30 2.77 5.02 12.79
N ASN A 31 2.54 4.13 13.76
CA ASN A 31 3.54 3.63 14.70
C ASN A 31 4.27 2.37 14.19
N GLY A 32 4.04 1.96 12.93
CA GLY A 32 4.64 0.77 12.34
C GLY A 32 4.04 -0.56 12.79
N ARG A 33 3.00 -0.56 13.64
CA ARG A 33 2.32 -1.80 14.07
C ARG A 33 1.49 -2.36 12.91
N ILE A 34 1.57 -3.66 12.70
CA ILE A 34 0.75 -4.36 11.70
C ILE A 34 -0.71 -4.27 12.13
N ILE A 35 -1.57 -3.80 11.23
CA ILE A 35 -3.01 -3.69 11.46
C ILE A 35 -3.82 -4.58 10.52
N TYR A 36 -3.23 -5.02 9.41
CA TYR A 36 -3.90 -5.88 8.44
C TYR A 36 -2.86 -6.64 7.60
N VAL A 37 -3.17 -7.91 7.32
CA VAL A 37 -2.44 -8.75 6.37
C VAL A 37 -3.44 -9.35 5.40
N GLY A 38 -3.19 -9.23 4.10
CA GLY A 38 -4.04 -9.79 3.06
C GLY A 38 -3.22 -10.53 2.01
N LYS A 39 -3.84 -11.53 1.36
CA LYS A 39 -3.29 -12.21 0.19
C LYS A 39 -4.10 -11.85 -1.05
N ALA A 40 -3.47 -11.89 -2.21
CA ALA A 40 -4.15 -11.67 -3.49
C ALA A 40 -3.51 -12.51 -4.60
N ALA A 41 -4.31 -12.92 -5.58
CA ALA A 41 -3.81 -13.48 -6.83
C ALA A 41 -3.14 -12.40 -7.72
N LEU A 42 -3.57 -11.14 -7.58
CA LEU A 42 -3.04 -9.99 -8.30
C LEU A 42 -2.84 -8.83 -7.31
N LEU A 43 -1.63 -8.69 -6.77
CA LEU A 43 -1.30 -7.67 -5.77
C LEU A 43 -1.62 -6.25 -6.25
N ARG A 44 -1.25 -5.92 -7.49
CA ARG A 44 -1.53 -4.59 -8.07
C ARG A 44 -3.00 -4.18 -7.98
N ASN A 45 -3.92 -5.08 -8.35
CA ASN A 45 -5.35 -4.77 -8.34
C ASN A 45 -5.88 -4.68 -6.92
N ARG A 46 -5.51 -5.65 -6.07
CA ARG A 46 -6.03 -5.73 -4.70
C ARG A 46 -5.56 -4.56 -3.83
N VAL A 47 -4.31 -4.14 -3.96
CA VAL A 47 -3.81 -3.00 -3.17
C VAL A 47 -4.43 -1.69 -3.68
N ARG A 48 -4.57 -1.51 -5.00
CA ARG A 48 -5.17 -0.29 -5.57
C ARG A 48 -6.63 -0.09 -5.19
N SER A 49 -7.42 -1.15 -4.99
CA SER A 49 -8.83 -1.02 -4.58
C SER A 49 -9.02 -0.38 -3.21
N TYR A 50 -8.00 -0.36 -2.35
CA TYR A 50 -8.05 0.36 -1.07
C TYR A 50 -7.78 1.86 -1.22
N PHE A 51 -7.19 2.29 -2.33
CA PHE A 51 -6.74 3.66 -2.55
C PHE A 51 -7.41 4.32 -3.77
N GLY A 52 -8.49 3.76 -4.32
CA GLY A 52 -9.32 4.45 -5.31
C GLY A 52 -10.48 3.65 -5.93
N SER A 53 -11.62 4.35 -6.04
CA SER A 53 -12.59 4.37 -7.15
C SER A 53 -13.19 5.79 -7.25
N THR A 54 -12.41 6.79 -7.65
CA THR A 54 -12.84 8.08 -8.26
C THR A 54 -11.64 8.66 -8.99
#